data_AF-A0A954ERE6-F1
#
_entry.id   AF-A0A954ERE6-F1
#
_cell.length_a   1.000
_cell.length_b   1.000
_cell.length_c   1.000
_cell.angle_alpha   90.00
_cell.angle_beta   90.00
_cell.angle_gamma   90.00
#
_symmetry.space_group_name_H-M   'P 1'
#
loop_
_entity.id
_entity.type
_entity.pdbx_description
1 polymer ?
#
loop_
_entity_poly.entity_id
_entity_poly.type
_entity_poly.pdbx_seq_one_letter_code
_entity_poly.pdbx_strand_id
1 'polypeptide(L)'
;LYKNHPAVLFDVFNEPHGISWDVWKSGGFVGEKTGTDESAFLSDEEKKKAQGFESVGMQGLVDAVRSTGAKNIIIAGGIFWCNDLSGITKGYALEDKTGHGIMYSWHTYNWHTGWEEKVLATAAEYPIFLGEVGADIHKMDFIPAEAQEDPHTWVPDMLGFIQNHRLNWTGWCFHPKATPIMISDWSYTPTPFWGSYAKEALSGKTFE
;
A
#
# COMPACT_ATOMS: atom_id res chain seq x y z
N LEU A 1 -1.00 19.10 -16.75
CA LEU A 1 -2.46 19.19 -16.56
C LEU A 1 -2.83 19.19 -15.07
N TYR A 2 -2.45 18.19 -14.28
CA TYR A 2 -2.89 18.06 -12.88
C TYR A 2 -2.06 18.80 -11.82
N LYS A 3 -1.01 19.51 -12.24
CA LYS A 3 -0.15 20.32 -11.37
C LYS A 3 -1.00 21.30 -10.54
N ASN A 4 -0.93 21.16 -9.21
CA ASN A 4 -1.63 21.97 -8.22
C ASN A 4 -3.17 21.91 -8.29
N HIS A 5 -3.73 20.90 -8.95
CA HIS A 5 -5.17 20.69 -8.93
C HIS A 5 -5.62 20.20 -7.54
N PRO A 6 -6.52 20.89 -6.83
CA PRO A 6 -6.82 20.60 -5.42
C PRO A 6 -7.51 19.26 -5.20
N ALA A 7 -8.15 18.70 -6.23
CA ALA A 7 -8.78 17.38 -6.20
C ALA A 7 -7.85 16.22 -6.60
N VAL A 8 -6.54 16.45 -6.76
CA VAL A 8 -5.58 15.42 -7.20
C VAL A 8 -4.52 15.19 -6.13
N LEU A 9 -4.39 13.92 -5.74
CA LEU A 9 -3.29 13.37 -4.95
C LEU A 9 -2.43 12.50 -5.88
N PHE A 10 -1.13 12.41 -5.61
CA PHE A 10 -0.24 11.53 -6.38
C PHE A 10 0.23 10.37 -5.51
N ASP A 11 -0.36 9.20 -5.69
CA ASP A 11 0.25 7.94 -5.25
C ASP A 11 1.39 7.60 -6.21
N VAL A 12 2.62 7.64 -5.70
CA VAL A 12 3.81 7.54 -6.55
C VAL A 12 4.18 6.10 -6.90
N PHE A 13 3.78 5.12 -6.07
CA PHE A 13 4.01 3.70 -6.32
C PHE A 13 3.18 2.84 -5.35
N ASN A 14 2.29 2.00 -5.90
CA ASN A 14 1.27 1.26 -5.15
C ASN A 14 1.86 0.36 -4.05
N GLU A 15 2.71 -0.60 -4.43
CA GLU A 15 3.12 -1.69 -3.53
C GLU A 15 4.60 -2.01 -3.65
N PRO A 16 5.49 -1.22 -3.00
CA PRO A 16 6.89 -1.59 -2.88
C PRO A 16 7.04 -2.92 -2.11
N HIS A 17 7.79 -3.88 -2.67
CA HIS A 17 8.02 -5.18 -2.05
C HIS A 17 9.38 -5.76 -2.42
N GLY A 18 9.86 -6.74 -1.62
CA GLY A 18 11.09 -7.49 -1.92
C GLY A 18 12.40 -6.71 -1.79
N ILE A 19 12.38 -5.49 -1.23
CA ILE A 19 13.52 -4.57 -1.12
C ILE A 19 13.79 -4.14 0.32
N SER A 20 15.00 -3.67 0.61
CA SER A 20 15.33 -3.04 1.90
C SER A 20 14.79 -1.63 1.99
N TRP A 21 14.69 -1.09 3.21
CA TRP A 21 14.32 0.31 3.43
C TRP A 21 15.31 1.31 2.80
N ASP A 22 16.60 0.97 2.74
CA ASP A 22 17.60 1.80 2.04
C ASP A 22 17.30 1.92 0.55
N VAL A 23 17.02 0.79 -0.11
CA VAL A 23 16.67 0.76 -1.55
C VAL A 23 15.30 1.39 -1.77
N TRP A 24 14.34 1.16 -0.87
CA TRP A 24 13.03 1.81 -0.90
C TRP A 24 13.17 3.34 -0.85
N LYS A 25 14.00 3.90 0.02
CA LYS A 25 14.14 5.36 0.17
C LYS A 25 14.97 5.96 -0.95
N SER A 26 16.20 5.46 -1.08
CA SER A 26 17.28 6.12 -1.84
C SER A 26 17.49 5.51 -3.23
N GLY A 27 16.81 4.41 -3.54
CA GLY A 27 17.04 3.65 -4.77
C GLY A 27 18.29 2.78 -4.69
N GLY A 28 18.66 2.23 -5.84
CA GLY A 28 19.77 1.29 -6.00
C GLY A 28 19.35 0.03 -6.75
N PHE A 29 20.32 -0.86 -6.94
CA PHE A 29 20.13 -2.06 -7.74
C PHE A 29 19.17 -3.05 -7.03
N VAL A 30 18.12 -3.42 -7.74
CA VAL A 30 17.15 -4.45 -7.37
C VAL A 30 17.37 -5.63 -8.30
N GLY A 31 17.88 -6.73 -7.76
CA GLY A 31 18.12 -7.95 -8.52
C GLY A 31 17.38 -9.16 -7.95
N GLU A 32 17.31 -10.23 -8.73
CA GLU A 32 16.74 -11.49 -8.24
C GLU A 32 17.58 -12.06 -7.09
N LYS A 33 16.90 -12.69 -6.11
CA LYS A 33 17.57 -13.55 -5.14
C LYS A 33 18.13 -14.75 -5.91
N THR A 34 19.45 -14.88 -5.88
CA THR A 34 20.27 -15.89 -6.54
C THR A 34 19.65 -17.30 -6.54
N GLY A 35 19.40 -17.83 -7.75
CA GLY A 35 19.43 -19.26 -8.06
C GLY A 35 20.78 -19.65 -8.69
N THR A 36 20.85 -20.83 -9.30
CA THR A 36 22.03 -21.31 -10.07
C THR A 36 22.41 -20.29 -11.16
N ASP A 37 23.69 -19.98 -11.34
CA ASP A 37 24.17 -19.09 -12.41
C ASP A 37 24.06 -19.77 -13.78
N GLU A 38 22.85 -19.78 -14.34
CA GLU A 38 22.57 -20.24 -15.71
C GLU A 38 23.03 -19.21 -16.76
N SER A 39 23.58 -18.07 -16.34
CA SER A 39 24.02 -16.96 -17.21
C SER A 39 25.53 -16.91 -17.39
N ALA A 40 26.27 -17.95 -16.97
CA ALA A 40 27.73 -18.01 -17.01
C ALA A 40 28.35 -17.68 -18.39
N PHE A 41 27.59 -17.90 -19.49
CA PHE A 41 28.01 -17.65 -20.87
C PHE A 41 27.76 -16.21 -21.39
N LEU A 42 27.09 -15.34 -20.61
CA LEU A 42 26.81 -13.95 -20.98
C LEU A 42 27.99 -13.01 -20.63
N SER A 43 28.12 -11.90 -21.37
CA SER A 43 29.06 -10.81 -21.01
C SER A 43 28.61 -10.08 -19.74
N ASP A 44 29.51 -9.34 -19.10
CA ASP A 44 29.21 -8.62 -17.85
C ASP A 44 28.08 -7.57 -18.01
N GLU A 45 27.97 -6.93 -19.17
CA GLU A 45 26.86 -6.01 -19.49
C GLU A 45 25.52 -6.74 -19.68
N GLU A 46 25.54 -7.93 -20.28
CA GLU A 46 24.34 -8.76 -20.47
C GLU A 46 23.87 -9.39 -19.16
N LYS A 47 24.81 -9.84 -18.31
CA LYS A 47 24.53 -10.28 -16.95
C LYS A 47 23.89 -9.16 -16.14
N LYS A 48 24.44 -7.94 -16.20
CA LYS A 48 23.87 -6.79 -15.48
C LYS A 48 22.46 -6.42 -15.96
N LYS A 49 22.16 -6.60 -17.25
CA LYS A 49 20.79 -6.43 -17.81
C LYS A 49 19.83 -7.58 -17.46
N ALA A 50 20.35 -8.78 -17.24
CA ALA A 50 19.55 -9.97 -16.94
C ALA A 50 19.34 -10.20 -15.43
N GLN A 51 20.11 -9.53 -14.56
CA GLN A 51 20.13 -9.77 -13.11
C GLN A 51 19.24 -8.84 -12.29
N GLY A 52 18.68 -7.79 -12.87
CA GLY A 52 17.92 -6.79 -12.12
C GLY A 52 17.74 -5.46 -12.84
N PHE A 53 17.32 -4.44 -12.09
CA PHE A 53 17.14 -3.07 -12.55
C PHE A 53 17.61 -2.07 -11.49
N GLU A 54 17.93 -0.84 -11.92
CA GLU A 54 18.21 0.26 -11.00
C GLU A 54 16.90 0.94 -10.61
N SER A 55 16.56 0.91 -9.31
CA SER A 55 15.45 1.65 -8.75
C SER A 55 15.86 3.09 -8.44
N VAL A 56 14.97 4.05 -8.70
CA VAL A 56 15.16 5.45 -8.30
C VAL A 56 14.80 5.71 -6.83
N GLY A 57 14.17 4.74 -6.17
CA GLY A 57 13.65 4.89 -4.81
C GLY A 57 12.46 5.85 -4.71
N MET A 58 11.75 5.80 -3.60
CA MET A 58 10.58 6.63 -3.31
C MET A 58 10.93 8.11 -3.23
N GLN A 59 12.12 8.48 -2.71
CA GLN A 59 12.56 9.88 -2.72
C GLN A 59 12.77 10.38 -4.15
N GLY A 60 13.33 9.54 -5.04
CA GLY A 60 13.46 9.89 -6.46
C GLY A 60 12.11 10.13 -7.13
N LEU A 61 11.07 9.38 -6.77
CA LEU A 61 9.71 9.60 -7.26
C LEU A 61 9.10 10.91 -6.72
N VAL A 62 9.31 11.21 -5.43
CA VAL A 62 8.91 12.50 -4.82
C VAL A 62 9.57 13.67 -5.55
N ASP A 63 10.89 13.59 -5.74
CA ASP A 63 11.68 14.62 -6.40
C ASP A 63 11.26 14.80 -7.86
N ALA A 64 10.92 13.71 -8.56
CA ALA A 64 10.39 13.76 -9.91
C ALA A 64 9.08 14.56 -9.99
N VAL A 65 8.12 14.30 -9.08
CA VAL A 65 6.89 15.10 -8.99
C VAL A 65 7.20 16.56 -8.69
N ARG A 66 8.07 16.84 -7.71
CA ARG A 66 8.42 18.22 -7.31
C ARG A 66 9.20 18.97 -8.38
N SER A 67 10.00 18.30 -9.21
CA SER A 67 10.73 18.91 -10.33
C SER A 67 9.81 19.60 -11.35
N THR A 68 8.55 19.14 -11.45
CA THR A 68 7.54 19.76 -12.30
C THR A 68 6.98 21.07 -11.71
N GLY A 69 7.29 21.36 -10.44
CA GLY A 69 6.72 22.41 -9.61
C GLY A 69 5.34 22.07 -9.03
N ALA A 70 4.89 20.82 -9.12
CA ALA A 70 3.65 20.36 -8.50
C ALA A 70 3.77 20.32 -6.98
N LYS A 71 2.77 20.89 -6.30
CA LYS A 71 2.67 20.97 -4.84
C LYS A 71 1.62 20.05 -4.25
N ASN A 72 0.93 19.26 -5.08
CA ASN A 72 -0.05 18.26 -4.65
C ASN A 72 0.51 17.39 -3.52
N ILE A 73 -0.37 16.94 -2.62
CA ILE A 73 0.00 15.92 -1.63
C ILE A 73 0.47 14.67 -2.37
N ILE A 74 1.58 14.11 -1.91
CA ILE A 74 2.09 12.83 -2.39
C ILE A 74 1.65 11.75 -1.40
N ILE A 75 1.21 10.61 -1.93
CA ILE A 75 0.98 9.38 -1.19
C ILE A 75 2.17 8.46 -1.48
N ALA A 76 2.80 7.93 -0.44
CA ALA A 76 3.96 7.06 -0.55
C ALA A 76 3.76 5.79 0.28
N GLY A 77 3.68 4.63 -0.38
CA GLY A 77 3.52 3.33 0.29
C GLY A 77 4.80 2.82 0.96
N GLY A 78 4.61 2.04 2.03
CA GLY A 78 5.68 1.32 2.73
C GLY A 78 6.24 0.14 1.94
N ILE A 79 7.04 -0.71 2.60
CA ILE A 79 7.49 -1.97 2.00
C ILE A 79 6.47 -3.09 2.27
N PHE A 80 6.80 -4.31 1.84
CA PHE A 80 6.00 -5.50 2.05
C PHE A 80 4.58 -5.32 1.48
N TRP A 81 4.50 -4.99 0.18
CA TRP A 81 3.25 -4.68 -0.51
C TRP A 81 2.47 -3.57 0.21
N CYS A 82 3.19 -2.49 0.55
CA CYS A 82 2.65 -1.35 1.28
C CYS A 82 2.08 -1.68 2.69
N ASN A 83 2.29 -2.88 3.23
CA ASN A 83 1.75 -3.24 4.54
C ASN A 83 2.66 -2.85 5.72
N ASP A 84 3.97 -2.61 5.50
CA ASP A 84 4.90 -2.24 6.57
C ASP A 84 5.36 -0.76 6.47
N LEU A 85 4.91 0.07 7.40
CA LEU A 85 5.34 1.47 7.57
C LEU A 85 6.33 1.67 8.73
N SER A 86 6.78 0.61 9.40
CA SER A 86 7.57 0.71 10.63
C SER A 86 8.95 1.33 10.43
N GLY A 87 9.46 1.39 9.20
CA GLY A 87 10.72 2.05 8.87
C GLY A 87 10.63 3.57 8.86
N ILE A 88 9.45 4.16 8.65
CA ILE A 88 9.28 5.61 8.50
C ILE A 88 9.79 6.34 9.74
N THR A 89 9.35 5.93 10.93
CA THR A 89 9.79 6.50 12.22
C THR A 89 11.20 6.06 12.63
N LYS A 90 11.83 5.15 11.88
CA LYS A 90 13.21 4.66 12.10
C LYS A 90 14.22 5.33 11.16
N GLY A 91 13.90 6.53 10.66
CA GLY A 91 14.81 7.35 9.84
C GLY A 91 14.57 7.24 8.34
N TYR A 92 13.58 6.47 7.89
CA TYR A 92 13.26 6.35 6.47
C TYR A 92 12.19 7.31 5.97
N ALA A 93 11.67 8.22 6.81
CA ALA A 93 10.80 9.29 6.34
C ALA A 93 11.41 10.05 5.13
N LEU A 94 10.57 10.27 4.13
CA LEU A 94 10.85 11.02 2.91
C LEU A 94 10.82 12.53 3.19
N GLU A 95 11.56 13.29 2.38
CA GLU A 95 11.62 14.74 2.46
C GLU A 95 10.75 15.38 1.37
N ASP A 96 9.83 16.28 1.75
CA ASP A 96 9.14 17.17 0.82
C ASP A 96 9.42 18.63 1.19
N LYS A 97 10.27 19.28 0.40
CA LYS A 97 10.73 20.66 0.65
C LYS A 97 9.86 21.73 0.00
N THR A 98 9.01 21.37 -0.95
CA THR A 98 8.39 22.36 -1.87
C THR A 98 6.88 22.19 -2.09
N GLY A 99 6.31 21.04 -1.71
CA GLY A 99 4.89 20.75 -1.84
C GLY A 99 4.09 20.90 -0.56
N HIS A 100 2.90 20.30 -0.56
CA HIS A 100 1.96 20.29 0.56
C HIS A 100 2.16 19.09 1.50
N GLY A 101 3.28 18.37 1.39
CA GLY A 101 3.63 17.25 2.25
C GLY A 101 3.31 15.88 1.66
N ILE A 102 3.54 14.87 2.51
CA ILE A 102 3.43 13.45 2.19
C ILE A 102 2.44 12.80 3.17
N MET A 103 1.55 11.97 2.66
CA MET A 103 0.80 10.97 3.41
C MET A 103 1.44 9.61 3.16
N TYR A 104 1.59 8.78 4.20
CA TYR A 104 2.09 7.43 4.01
C TYR A 104 0.94 6.47 3.73
N SER A 105 1.07 5.68 2.66
CA SER A 105 0.08 4.67 2.32
C SER A 105 0.33 3.40 3.12
N TRP A 106 -0.75 2.77 3.57
CA TRP A 106 -0.73 1.47 4.21
C TRP A 106 -1.79 0.58 3.55
N HIS A 107 -1.47 -0.67 3.22
CA HIS A 107 -2.43 -1.63 2.66
C HIS A 107 -2.62 -2.79 3.64
N THR A 108 -3.86 -3.17 3.96
CA THR A 108 -4.12 -4.29 4.87
C THR A 108 -5.36 -5.09 4.48
N TYR A 109 -5.30 -6.38 4.71
CA TYR A 109 -6.33 -7.33 4.30
C TYR A 109 -6.50 -8.39 5.38
N ASN A 110 -7.56 -9.20 5.31
CA ASN A 110 -7.86 -10.25 6.30
C ASN A 110 -6.83 -11.40 6.37
N TRP A 111 -5.71 -11.29 5.65
CA TRP A 111 -4.59 -12.22 5.69
C TRP A 111 -3.28 -11.59 6.18
N HIS A 112 -3.28 -10.32 6.55
CA HIS A 112 -2.16 -9.64 7.18
C HIS A 112 -2.39 -9.64 8.68
N THR A 113 -1.44 -10.13 9.47
CA THR A 113 -1.52 -10.13 10.93
C THR A 113 -0.55 -9.12 11.53
N GLY A 114 -0.76 -8.73 12.79
CA GLY A 114 0.12 -7.78 13.47
C GLY A 114 0.09 -6.38 12.87
N TRP A 115 -1.03 -5.94 12.31
CA TRP A 115 -1.13 -4.63 11.64
C TRP A 115 -0.76 -3.44 12.53
N GLU A 116 -1.03 -3.50 13.84
CA GLU A 116 -0.75 -2.39 14.75
C GLU A 116 0.72 -1.97 14.78
N GLU A 117 1.64 -2.94 14.89
CA GLU A 117 3.09 -2.68 14.90
C GLU A 117 3.60 -2.13 13.58
N LYS A 118 2.86 -2.34 12.49
CA LYS A 118 3.23 -1.89 11.15
C LYS A 118 2.83 -0.45 10.89
N VAL A 119 1.78 0.06 11.54
CA VAL A 119 1.18 1.36 11.20
C VAL A 119 1.18 2.38 12.35
N LEU A 120 0.97 1.96 13.60
CA LEU A 120 0.60 2.89 14.67
C LEU A 120 1.71 3.90 15.02
N ALA A 121 2.97 3.47 15.02
CA ALA A 121 4.08 4.39 15.25
C ALA A 121 4.12 5.50 14.21
N THR A 122 3.89 5.16 12.94
CA THR A 122 3.86 6.12 11.84
C THR A 122 2.60 6.99 11.88
N ALA A 123 1.45 6.42 12.25
CA ALA A 123 0.19 7.15 12.40
C ALA A 123 0.23 8.22 13.52
N ALA A 124 1.10 8.04 14.52
CA ALA A 124 1.30 9.03 15.58
C ALA A 124 2.05 10.29 15.11
N GLU A 125 2.82 10.20 14.02
CA GLU A 125 3.68 11.29 13.52
C GLU A 125 3.23 11.85 12.16
N TYR A 126 2.60 11.02 11.33
CA TYR A 126 2.26 11.34 9.94
C TYR A 126 0.82 10.97 9.60
N PRO A 127 0.17 11.72 8.68
CA PRO A 127 -1.14 11.33 8.17
C PRO A 127 -1.03 10.02 7.37
N ILE A 128 -1.89 9.06 7.71
CA ILE A 128 -1.98 7.78 7.02
C ILE A 128 -3.12 7.82 6.01
N PHE A 129 -2.86 7.22 4.86
CA PHE A 129 -3.84 6.83 3.86
C PHE A 129 -3.85 5.31 3.75
N LEU A 130 -4.89 4.65 4.27
CA LEU A 130 -5.12 3.24 4.05
C LEU A 130 -5.64 3.02 2.63
N GLY A 131 -4.71 2.94 1.66
CA GLY A 131 -5.01 2.95 0.22
C GLY A 131 -5.75 1.71 -0.26
N GLU A 132 -5.51 0.57 0.37
CA GLU A 132 -6.25 -0.65 0.09
C GLU A 132 -6.62 -1.35 1.40
N VAL A 133 -7.91 -1.60 1.58
CA VAL A 133 -8.45 -2.45 2.63
C VAL A 133 -9.61 -3.27 2.13
N GLY A 134 -9.71 -4.52 2.57
CA GLY A 134 -10.86 -5.36 2.30
C GLY A 134 -10.68 -6.78 2.80
N ALA A 135 -11.70 -7.60 2.60
CA ALA A 135 -11.66 -9.02 2.94
C ALA A 135 -12.47 -9.85 1.95
N ASP A 136 -12.05 -11.10 1.75
CA ASP A 136 -12.76 -12.05 0.90
C ASP A 136 -13.01 -13.37 1.65
N ILE A 137 -14.14 -13.99 1.36
CA ILE A 137 -14.52 -15.31 1.90
C ILE A 137 -13.74 -16.44 1.22
N HIS A 138 -13.25 -16.19 0.00
CA HIS A 138 -12.43 -17.15 -0.71
C HIS A 138 -10.98 -17.04 -0.25
N LYS A 139 -10.52 -18.10 0.41
CA LYS A 139 -9.12 -18.21 0.84
C LYS A 139 -8.21 -18.39 -0.39
N MET A 140 -7.09 -17.68 -0.39
CA MET A 140 -6.04 -17.80 -1.39
C MET A 140 -5.13 -18.99 -1.07
N ASP A 141 -4.98 -19.92 -2.01
CA ASP A 141 -4.23 -21.17 -1.80
C ASP A 141 -2.74 -20.97 -1.50
N PHE A 142 -2.17 -19.85 -1.92
CA PHE A 142 -0.75 -19.52 -1.72
C PHE A 142 -0.46 -18.82 -0.39
N ILE A 143 -1.49 -18.54 0.43
CA ILE A 143 -1.36 -17.99 1.78
C ILE A 143 -1.78 -19.04 2.80
N PRO A 144 -1.05 -19.24 3.91
CA PRO A 144 -1.45 -20.17 4.97
C PRO A 144 -2.90 -19.94 5.41
N ALA A 145 -3.69 -21.01 5.49
CA ALA A 145 -5.13 -20.90 5.75
C ALA A 145 -5.44 -20.31 7.13
N GLU A 146 -4.54 -20.51 8.10
CA GLU A 146 -4.58 -19.98 9.45
C GLU A 146 -4.28 -18.48 9.53
N ALA A 147 -3.60 -17.91 8.54
CA ALA A 147 -3.36 -16.48 8.46
C ALA A 147 -4.57 -15.71 7.90
N GLN A 148 -5.49 -16.41 7.23
CA GLN A 148 -6.66 -15.83 6.56
C GLN A 148 -7.88 -15.88 7.48
N GLU A 149 -8.09 -14.78 8.19
CA GLU A 149 -9.16 -14.58 9.16
C GLU A 149 -10.54 -14.54 8.50
N ASP A 150 -11.59 -14.86 9.27
CA ASP A 150 -12.98 -14.76 8.80
C ASP A 150 -13.32 -13.29 8.50
N PRO A 151 -13.72 -12.94 7.27
CA PRO A 151 -14.13 -11.58 6.93
C PRO A 151 -15.21 -11.00 7.85
N HIS A 152 -16.13 -11.84 8.35
CA HIS A 152 -17.23 -11.39 9.19
C HIS A 152 -16.80 -10.98 10.60
N THR A 153 -15.61 -11.39 11.05
CA THR A 153 -15.00 -10.92 12.31
C THR A 153 -13.97 -9.84 12.05
N TRP A 154 -13.13 -10.02 11.04
CA TRP A 154 -12.02 -9.12 10.73
C TRP A 154 -12.49 -7.75 10.24
N VAL A 155 -13.51 -7.69 9.38
CA VAL A 155 -13.95 -6.42 8.79
C VAL A 155 -14.52 -5.45 9.84
N PRO A 156 -15.42 -5.87 10.74
CA PRO A 156 -15.87 -5.00 11.82
C PRO A 156 -14.71 -4.46 12.70
N ASP A 157 -13.78 -5.33 13.09
CA ASP A 157 -12.62 -4.97 13.92
C ASP A 157 -11.71 -3.95 13.19
N MET A 158 -11.36 -4.23 11.93
CA MET A 158 -10.55 -3.32 11.12
C MET A 158 -11.25 -1.96 10.89
N LEU A 159 -12.57 -1.94 10.66
CA LEU A 159 -13.32 -0.69 10.55
C LEU A 159 -13.36 0.08 11.87
N GLY A 160 -13.47 -0.61 13.02
CA GLY A 160 -13.34 -0.02 14.35
C GLY A 160 -11.97 0.59 14.56
N PHE A 161 -10.91 -0.14 14.21
CA PHE A 161 -9.52 0.34 14.24
C PHE A 161 -9.33 1.61 13.39
N ILE A 162 -9.80 1.60 12.13
CA ILE A 162 -9.77 2.76 11.22
C ILE A 162 -10.45 3.97 11.85
N GLN A 163 -11.63 3.78 12.45
CA GLN A 163 -12.41 4.86 13.06
C GLN A 163 -11.74 5.41 14.33
N ASN A 164 -11.26 4.52 15.21
CA ASN A 164 -10.58 4.88 16.45
C ASN A 164 -9.29 5.67 16.20
N HIS A 165 -8.53 5.30 15.17
CA HIS A 165 -7.30 6.00 14.78
C HIS A 165 -7.52 7.10 13.74
N ARG A 166 -8.77 7.32 13.30
CA ARG A 166 -9.17 8.34 12.32
C ARG A 166 -8.35 8.27 11.02
N LEU A 167 -8.09 7.05 10.55
CA LEU A 167 -7.32 6.83 9.32
C LEU A 167 -8.16 7.24 8.10
N ASN A 168 -7.53 7.85 7.10
CA ASN A 168 -8.15 8.06 5.79
C ASN A 168 -8.06 6.73 5.05
N TRP A 169 -9.12 6.27 4.36
CA TRP A 169 -9.09 4.95 3.74
C TRP A 169 -9.90 4.86 2.44
N THR A 170 -9.53 3.89 1.60
CA THR A 170 -10.28 3.48 0.41
C THR A 170 -10.48 1.98 0.40
N GLY A 171 -11.71 1.55 0.18
CA GLY A 171 -12.03 0.13 0.09
C GLY A 171 -11.63 -0.47 -1.25
N TRP A 172 -10.92 -1.59 -1.19
CA TRP A 172 -10.59 -2.42 -2.35
C TRP A 172 -11.59 -3.57 -2.48
N CYS A 173 -12.29 -3.76 -3.59
CA CYS A 173 -12.47 -2.80 -4.66
C CYS A 173 -13.92 -2.75 -5.17
N PHE A 174 -14.26 -1.62 -5.80
CA PHE A 174 -15.58 -1.38 -6.38
C PHE A 174 -15.71 -2.01 -7.78
N HIS A 175 -15.51 -3.33 -7.85
CA HIS A 175 -15.61 -4.11 -9.10
C HIS A 175 -16.16 -5.52 -8.81
N PRO A 176 -17.01 -6.11 -9.69
CA PRO A 176 -17.68 -7.38 -9.39
C PRO A 176 -16.82 -8.64 -9.56
N LYS A 177 -15.52 -8.50 -9.86
CA LYS A 177 -14.62 -9.64 -10.10
C LYS A 177 -13.23 -9.50 -9.49
N ALA A 178 -12.81 -8.29 -9.12
CA ALA A 178 -11.47 -8.10 -8.57
C ALA A 178 -11.58 -8.20 -7.05
N THR A 179 -10.85 -9.15 -6.48
CA THR A 179 -10.97 -9.51 -5.08
C THR A 179 -10.05 -8.64 -4.21
N PRO A 180 -10.43 -8.34 -2.96
CA PRO A 180 -11.74 -8.57 -2.35
C PRO A 180 -12.90 -7.77 -2.99
N ILE A 181 -13.99 -8.45 -3.35
CA ILE A 181 -15.11 -7.82 -4.08
C ILE A 181 -16.05 -7.05 -3.14
N MET A 182 -16.26 -5.74 -3.39
CA MET A 182 -17.27 -4.95 -2.67
C MET A 182 -18.67 -5.11 -3.24
N ILE A 183 -18.80 -5.34 -4.54
CA ILE A 183 -20.08 -5.47 -5.24
C ILE A 183 -20.13 -6.81 -5.97
N SER A 184 -21.29 -7.46 -6.07
CA SER A 184 -21.43 -8.74 -6.79
C SER A 184 -21.85 -8.57 -8.25
N ASP A 185 -22.30 -7.38 -8.65
CA ASP A 185 -22.79 -7.08 -9.98
C ASP A 185 -22.74 -5.57 -10.31
N TRP A 186 -23.06 -5.21 -11.55
CA TRP A 186 -23.17 -3.82 -12.00
C TRP A 186 -24.49 -3.13 -11.64
N SER A 187 -25.38 -3.81 -10.93
CA SER A 187 -26.48 -3.18 -10.19
C SER A 187 -26.02 -2.70 -8.81
N TYR A 188 -24.72 -2.82 -8.51
CA TYR A 188 -24.05 -2.38 -7.29
C TYR A 188 -24.56 -3.09 -6.03
N THR A 189 -25.00 -4.35 -6.16
CA THR A 189 -25.37 -5.18 -5.00
C THR A 189 -24.15 -5.37 -4.10
N PRO A 190 -24.14 -4.87 -2.84
CA PRO A 190 -22.98 -5.02 -1.95
C PRO A 190 -22.79 -6.47 -1.50
N THR A 191 -21.55 -6.92 -1.40
CA THR A 191 -21.25 -8.25 -0.82
C THR A 191 -21.51 -8.29 0.68
N PRO A 192 -21.95 -9.44 1.24
CA PRO A 192 -22.28 -9.53 2.67
C PRO A 192 -21.03 -9.53 3.57
N PHE A 193 -19.85 -9.82 3.04
CA PHE A 193 -18.61 -9.97 3.80
C PHE A 193 -17.71 -8.74 3.77
N TRP A 194 -17.86 -7.84 2.79
CA TRP A 194 -17.04 -6.64 2.69
C TRP A 194 -17.85 -5.39 2.31
N GLY A 195 -18.55 -5.44 1.16
CA GLY A 195 -19.25 -4.27 0.62
C GLY A 195 -20.32 -3.69 1.54
N SER A 196 -21.09 -4.53 2.22
CA SER A 196 -22.12 -4.10 3.17
C SER A 196 -21.52 -3.35 4.36
N TYR A 197 -20.51 -3.91 5.03
CA TYR A 197 -19.81 -3.25 6.13
C TYR A 197 -19.13 -1.94 5.71
N ALA A 198 -18.43 -1.94 4.57
CA ALA A 198 -17.79 -0.73 4.05
C ALA A 198 -18.83 0.37 3.76
N LYS A 199 -19.98 0.02 3.16
CA LYS A 199 -21.09 0.95 2.92
C LYS A 199 -21.66 1.50 4.23
N GLU A 200 -21.83 0.66 5.25
CA GLU A 200 -22.31 1.09 6.57
C GLU A 200 -21.33 2.06 7.24
N ALA A 201 -20.03 1.77 7.24
CA ALA A 201 -19.00 2.63 7.79
C ALA A 201 -18.97 4.00 7.09
N LEU A 202 -18.99 4.01 5.75
CA LEU A 202 -19.05 5.24 4.96
C LEU A 202 -20.36 6.02 5.14
N SER A 203 -21.43 5.34 5.56
CA SER A 203 -22.72 5.97 5.90
C SER A 203 -22.77 6.48 7.34
N GLY A 204 -21.68 6.34 8.11
CA GLY A 204 -21.55 6.85 9.47
C GLY A 204 -21.85 5.86 10.59
N LYS A 205 -21.99 4.55 10.30
CA LYS A 205 -22.09 3.53 11.35
C LYS A 205 -20.75 3.40 12.08
N THR A 206 -20.81 3.42 13.41
CA THR A 206 -19.65 3.15 14.27
C THR A 206 -19.42 1.65 14.39
N PHE A 207 -18.16 1.26 14.33
CA PHE A 207 -17.65 -0.07 14.60
C PHE A 207 -16.78 0.00 15.87
N GLU A 208 -16.83 -1.06 16.67
CA GLU A 208 -16.08 -1.20 17.93
C GLU A 208 -15.12 -2.37 17.83
#